data_AF-A0A7X9AKN7-F1
#
_entry.id   AF-A0A7X9AKN7-F1
#
_cell.length_a   1.000
_cell.length_b   1.000
_cell.length_c   1.000
_cell.angle_alpha   90.00
_cell.angle_beta   90.00
_cell.angle_gamma   90.00
#
_symmetry.space_group_name_H-M   'P 1'
#
loop_
_entity.id
_entity.type
_entity.pdbx_description
1 polymer ?
#
loop_
_entity_poly.entity_id
_entity_poly.type
_entity_poly.pdbx_seq_one_letter_code
_entity_poly.pdbx_strand_id
1 'polypeptide(L)'
;MDILYGNYIGKDIEVVILKKYTLVYIFDKSKNTIESCLLHTEGFVCKAASISDANAEIDEKSSGRVEFFRDIEGNSFFSTDDIKTLNGIPFMSVHKENDLFVFTLLDGRVFSGTIQERYENGELIPSGMEATSENVGDCLREWHLGLTENWLRDTITGVVFNSPKHMCIFNIYDNEIYCRAARYATCSKGVVFNQNFRQFFHDNKGHSFACQDNMVSLDDLHVAEEMFDPNECVLSNYNFYWSVSKVDSDCITLNGCGGETYRWLRPVRRDLYSGN
;
A
#
# COMPACT_ATOMS: atom_id res chain seq x y z
N MET A 1 19.27 15.96 -8.62
CA MET A 1 17.92 15.99 -9.20
C MET A 1 16.98 15.93 -8.02
N ASP A 2 16.10 16.92 -7.88
CA ASP A 2 15.16 16.94 -6.75
C ASP A 2 14.19 15.78 -6.93
N ILE A 3 14.26 14.82 -6.02
CA ILE A 3 13.33 13.69 -5.97
C ILE A 3 11.95 14.30 -5.72
N LEU A 4 11.01 14.08 -6.63
CA LEU A 4 9.63 14.50 -6.42
C LEU A 4 8.94 13.45 -5.56
N TYR A 5 8.42 13.85 -4.41
CA TYR A 5 7.61 12.95 -3.61
C TYR A 5 6.23 12.79 -4.24
N GLY A 6 5.75 11.57 -4.33
CA GLY A 6 4.52 11.28 -5.07
C GLY A 6 4.22 9.80 -5.22
N ASN A 7 3.03 9.51 -5.74
CA ASN A 7 2.69 8.18 -6.27
C ASN A 7 2.87 8.16 -7.78
N TYR A 8 3.59 7.17 -8.28
CA TYR A 8 3.96 6.99 -9.68
C TYR A 8 3.38 5.69 -10.20
N ILE A 9 2.59 5.80 -11.26
CA ILE A 9 1.89 4.68 -11.87
C ILE A 9 2.54 4.35 -13.21
N GLY A 10 3.00 3.12 -13.36
CA GLY A 10 3.41 2.52 -14.63
C GLY A 10 2.58 1.27 -14.93
N LYS A 11 2.77 0.71 -16.13
CA LYS A 11 2.01 -0.48 -16.59
C LYS A 11 2.18 -1.70 -15.69
N ASP A 12 3.41 -1.93 -15.25
CA ASP A 12 3.82 -3.12 -14.49
C ASP A 12 4.50 -2.73 -13.17
N ILE A 13 4.37 -1.47 -12.76
CA ILE A 13 5.01 -0.91 -11.56
C ILE A 13 4.13 0.14 -10.89
N GLU A 14 4.19 0.20 -9.57
CA GLU A 14 3.75 1.34 -8.77
C GLU A 14 4.86 1.72 -7.79
N VAL A 15 5.22 3.01 -7.76
CA VAL A 15 6.27 3.54 -6.87
C VAL A 15 5.69 4.68 -6.05
N VAL A 16 5.77 4.57 -4.73
CA VAL A 16 5.44 5.65 -3.81
C VAL A 16 6.73 6.19 -3.23
N ILE A 17 7.10 7.42 -3.57
CA ILE A 17 8.29 8.08 -3.02
C ILE A 17 7.87 9.06 -1.94
N LEU A 18 8.20 8.75 -0.69
CA LEU A 18 7.98 9.61 0.48
C LEU A 18 9.31 10.15 0.99
N LYS A 19 9.26 10.97 2.04
CA LYS A 19 10.46 11.56 2.66
C LYS A 19 11.43 10.53 3.23
N LYS A 20 10.92 9.53 3.97
CA LYS A 20 11.72 8.49 4.65
C LYS A 20 11.76 7.17 3.88
N TYR A 21 10.64 6.80 3.26
CA TYR A 21 10.45 5.50 2.63
C TYR A 21 10.07 5.62 1.17
N THR A 22 10.53 4.66 0.37
CA THR A 22 9.99 4.40 -0.96
C THR A 22 9.38 3.01 -0.98
N LEU A 23 8.12 2.90 -1.36
CA LEU A 23 7.44 1.62 -1.57
C LEU A 23 7.45 1.34 -3.07
N VAL A 24 7.80 0.12 -3.45
CA VAL A 24 7.86 -0.32 -4.84
C VAL A 24 7.06 -1.60 -4.99
N TYR A 25 6.16 -1.66 -5.96
CA TYR A 25 5.38 -2.84 -6.32
C TYR A 25 5.56 -3.12 -7.81
N ILE A 26 5.94 -4.32 -8.17
CA ILE A 26 6.28 -4.71 -9.55
C ILE A 26 5.56 -6.00 -9.90
N PHE A 27 5.04 -6.08 -11.12
CA PHE A 27 4.64 -7.33 -11.74
C PHE A 27 5.63 -7.70 -12.85
N ASP A 28 6.53 -8.64 -12.56
CA ASP A 28 7.43 -9.20 -13.57
C ASP A 28 6.69 -10.27 -14.38
N LYS A 29 6.12 -9.84 -15.51
CA LYS A 29 5.43 -10.72 -16.46
C LYS A 29 6.30 -11.83 -17.04
N SER A 30 7.62 -11.63 -17.12
CA SER A 30 8.52 -12.64 -17.70
C SER A 30 8.69 -13.85 -16.76
N LYS A 31 8.61 -13.61 -15.46
CA LYS A 31 8.69 -14.64 -14.41
C LYS A 31 7.32 -14.98 -13.82
N ASN A 32 6.30 -14.20 -14.15
CA ASN A 32 4.98 -14.23 -13.53
C ASN A 32 5.07 -14.07 -12.00
N THR A 33 5.80 -13.05 -11.54
CA THR A 33 6.04 -12.80 -10.10
C THR A 33 5.67 -11.38 -9.71
N ILE A 34 5.25 -11.20 -8.46
CA ILE A 34 5.10 -9.90 -7.80
C ILE A 34 6.33 -9.65 -6.94
N GLU A 35 6.92 -8.47 -7.06
CA GLU A 35 7.99 -8.00 -6.18
C GLU A 35 7.54 -6.74 -5.45
N SER A 36 7.47 -6.79 -4.13
CA SER A 36 7.28 -5.62 -3.29
C SER A 36 8.57 -5.31 -2.56
N CYS A 37 8.98 -4.05 -2.52
CA CYS A 37 10.15 -3.60 -1.77
C CYS A 37 9.82 -2.37 -0.92
N LEU A 38 10.39 -2.35 0.28
CA LEU A 38 10.50 -1.16 1.12
C LEU A 38 11.94 -0.68 1.11
N LEU A 39 12.13 0.54 0.62
CA LEU A 39 13.44 1.19 0.53
C LEU A 39 13.50 2.38 1.49
N HIS A 40 14.69 2.72 1.96
CA HIS A 40 14.94 4.10 2.36
C HIS A 40 15.01 4.98 1.13
N THR A 41 14.32 6.12 1.16
CA THR A 41 14.31 7.07 0.05
C THR A 41 15.71 7.59 -0.26
N GLU A 42 16.50 7.88 0.79
CA GLU A 42 17.90 8.25 0.62
C GLU A 42 18.69 7.08 0.02
N GLY A 43 19.14 7.25 -1.23
CA GLY A 43 19.89 6.24 -1.97
C GLY A 43 19.07 5.04 -2.46
N PHE A 44 17.74 5.04 -2.28
CA PHE A 44 16.86 3.93 -2.66
C PHE A 44 17.35 2.56 -2.14
N VAL A 45 17.83 2.55 -0.89
CA VAL A 45 18.46 1.37 -0.27
C VAL A 45 17.39 0.41 0.23
N CYS A 46 17.40 -0.84 -0.24
CA CYS A 46 16.40 -1.84 0.15
C CYS A 46 16.58 -2.29 1.60
N LYS A 47 15.47 -2.30 2.34
CA LYS A 47 15.39 -2.72 3.74
C LYS A 47 14.48 -3.90 3.98
N ALA A 48 13.55 -4.14 3.07
CA ALA A 48 12.73 -5.31 3.10
C ALA A 48 12.20 -5.57 1.69
N ALA A 49 11.99 -6.84 1.37
CA ALA A 49 11.36 -7.23 0.11
C ALA A 49 10.52 -8.48 0.30
N SER A 50 9.52 -8.63 -0.57
CA SER A 50 8.76 -9.86 -0.74
C SER A 50 8.60 -10.16 -2.22
N ILE A 51 8.87 -11.40 -2.61
CA ILE A 51 8.72 -11.92 -3.96
C ILE A 51 7.78 -13.12 -3.91
N SER A 52 6.76 -13.14 -4.76
CA SER A 52 5.85 -14.29 -4.86
C SER A 52 5.39 -14.52 -6.28
N ASP A 53 4.87 -15.71 -6.55
CA ASP A 53 4.19 -15.98 -7.83
C ASP A 53 2.93 -15.10 -7.95
N ALA A 54 2.66 -14.56 -9.13
CA ALA A 54 1.45 -13.80 -9.41
C ALA A 54 0.32 -14.74 -9.87
N ASN A 55 -0.89 -14.55 -9.33
CA ASN A 55 -2.07 -15.22 -9.84
C ASN A 55 -2.99 -14.22 -10.55
N ALA A 56 -3.77 -14.73 -11.52
CA ALA A 56 -4.77 -13.96 -12.23
C ALA A 56 -6.03 -13.65 -11.38
N GLU A 57 -6.23 -14.42 -10.30
CA GLU A 57 -7.38 -14.31 -9.40
C GLU A 57 -6.94 -14.34 -7.94
N ILE A 58 -7.77 -13.74 -7.09
CA ILE A 58 -7.62 -13.80 -5.64
C ILE A 58 -8.19 -15.15 -5.19
N ASP A 59 -7.35 -16.20 -5.13
CA ASP A 59 -7.72 -17.55 -4.68
C ASP A 59 -6.98 -17.93 -3.39
N GLU A 60 -7.73 -18.05 -2.28
CA GLU A 60 -7.22 -18.43 -0.95
C GLU A 60 -6.55 -19.80 -0.90
N LYS A 61 -6.74 -20.65 -1.93
CA LYS A 61 -6.14 -21.99 -2.01
C LYS A 61 -4.80 -22.00 -2.75
N SER A 62 -4.33 -20.87 -3.26
CA SER A 62 -3.09 -20.82 -4.03
C SER A 62 -1.85 -21.03 -3.13
N SER A 63 -1.19 -22.17 -3.23
CA SER A 63 0.13 -22.37 -2.63
C SER A 63 1.19 -21.88 -3.61
N GLY A 64 1.48 -20.58 -3.59
CA GLY A 64 2.56 -19.99 -4.39
C GLY A 64 3.90 -19.98 -3.64
N ARG A 65 5.01 -19.91 -4.38
CA ARG A 65 6.30 -19.55 -3.81
C ARG A 65 6.18 -18.17 -3.17
N VAL A 66 6.76 -18.02 -1.97
CA VAL A 66 6.97 -16.71 -1.37
C VAL A 66 8.37 -16.66 -0.77
N GLU A 67 9.08 -15.60 -1.09
CA GLU A 67 10.38 -15.26 -0.52
C GLU A 67 10.32 -13.87 0.06
N PHE A 68 11.01 -13.65 1.17
CA PHE A 68 11.00 -12.37 1.83
C PHE A 68 12.22 -12.15 2.72
N PHE A 69 12.50 -10.88 2.94
CA PHE A 69 13.35 -10.45 4.03
C PHE A 69 12.87 -9.17 4.66
N ARG A 70 13.29 -8.96 5.90
CA ARG A 70 13.09 -7.72 6.65
C ARG A 70 14.37 -7.41 7.41
N ASP A 71 14.92 -6.23 7.19
CA ASP A 71 16.05 -5.63 7.93
C ASP A 71 15.76 -4.16 8.29
N ILE A 72 14.49 -3.87 8.56
CA ILE A 72 14.07 -2.55 9.00
C ILE A 72 14.58 -2.40 10.43
N GLU A 73 15.60 -1.55 10.63
CA GLU A 73 16.32 -1.32 11.90
C GLU A 73 17.44 -2.32 12.27
N GLY A 74 17.96 -3.08 11.31
CA GLY A 74 19.16 -3.92 11.52
C GLY A 74 18.91 -5.29 12.14
N ASN A 75 17.63 -5.65 12.34
CA ASN A 75 17.20 -6.99 12.70
C ASN A 75 16.83 -7.74 11.42
N SER A 76 17.70 -8.64 10.96
CA SER A 76 17.50 -9.30 9.67
C SER A 76 16.82 -10.67 9.80
N PHE A 77 15.71 -10.85 9.08
CA PHE A 77 15.05 -12.14 8.86
C PHE A 77 15.00 -12.43 7.36
N PHE A 78 15.24 -13.68 6.95
CA PHE A 78 15.25 -14.09 5.54
C PHE A 78 14.58 -15.46 5.38
N SER A 79 13.80 -15.64 4.32
CA SER A 79 13.25 -16.95 3.96
C SER A 79 14.21 -17.80 3.11
N THR A 80 15.04 -17.16 2.28
CA THR A 80 15.97 -17.79 1.33
C THR A 80 17.31 -17.07 1.30
N ASP A 81 18.36 -17.73 0.78
CA ASP A 81 19.67 -17.10 0.59
C ASP A 81 19.68 -16.09 -0.56
N ASP A 82 18.90 -16.33 -1.61
CA ASP A 82 18.86 -15.47 -2.80
C ASP A 82 18.41 -14.05 -2.45
N ILE A 83 17.36 -13.93 -1.62
CA ILE A 83 16.80 -12.63 -1.27
C ILE A 83 17.69 -11.82 -0.30
N LYS A 84 18.67 -12.47 0.36
CA LYS A 84 19.67 -11.77 1.22
C LYS A 84 20.48 -10.74 0.44
N THR A 85 20.70 -11.00 -0.84
CA THR A 85 21.51 -10.14 -1.70
C THR A 85 20.92 -8.74 -1.86
N LEU A 86 19.61 -8.57 -1.63
CA LEU A 86 18.92 -7.29 -1.71
C LEU A 86 19.12 -6.41 -0.47
N ASN A 87 19.57 -6.96 0.66
CA ASN A 87 19.64 -6.18 1.90
C ASN A 87 20.73 -5.10 1.84
N GLY A 88 20.35 -3.85 2.13
CA GLY A 88 21.30 -2.76 2.34
C GLY A 88 21.96 -2.23 1.07
N ILE A 89 21.46 -2.63 -0.10
CA ILE A 89 21.97 -2.15 -1.39
C ILE A 89 20.98 -1.22 -2.09
N PRO A 90 21.45 -0.27 -2.91
CA PRO A 90 20.58 0.51 -3.79
C PRO A 90 19.80 -0.42 -4.74
N PHE A 91 18.48 -0.41 -4.63
CA PHE A 91 17.61 -1.28 -5.42
C PHE A 91 17.24 -0.70 -6.78
N MET A 92 17.17 0.62 -6.86
CA MET A 92 16.72 1.32 -8.05
C MET A 92 17.37 2.70 -8.18
N SER A 93 17.31 3.25 -9.38
CA SER A 93 17.55 4.65 -9.67
C SER A 93 16.35 5.24 -10.41
N VAL A 94 16.13 6.53 -10.25
CA VAL A 94 15.06 7.26 -10.93
C VAL A 94 15.63 8.45 -11.67
N HIS A 95 15.17 8.65 -12.91
CA HIS A 95 15.40 9.87 -13.66
C HIS A 95 14.16 10.23 -14.46
N LYS A 96 14.04 11.48 -14.88
CA LYS A 96 12.95 11.95 -15.73
C LYS A 96 13.41 11.94 -17.18
N GLU A 97 12.60 11.34 -18.04
CA GLU A 97 12.76 11.36 -19.49
C GLU A 97 11.46 11.88 -20.11
N ASN A 98 11.50 13.08 -20.69
CA ASN A 98 10.30 13.81 -21.15
C ASN A 98 9.28 13.96 -20.01
N ASP A 99 8.06 13.45 -20.18
CA ASP A 99 6.99 13.50 -19.17
C ASP A 99 6.93 12.23 -18.28
N LEU A 100 7.82 11.27 -18.52
CA LEU A 100 7.87 10.01 -17.78
C LEU A 100 9.00 10.00 -16.76
N PHE A 101 8.79 9.23 -15.70
CA PHE A 101 9.83 8.85 -14.75
C PHE A 101 10.26 7.43 -15.08
N VAL A 102 11.57 7.26 -15.28
CA VAL A 102 12.19 6.00 -15.64
C VAL A 102 12.86 5.44 -14.39
N PHE A 103 12.49 4.21 -14.05
CA PHE A 103 12.97 3.45 -12.91
C PHE A 103 13.86 2.32 -13.41
N THR A 104 15.16 2.41 -13.16
CA THR A 104 16.11 1.34 -13.50
C THR A 104 16.44 0.57 -12.23
N LEU A 105 16.08 -0.70 -12.19
CA LEU A 105 16.36 -1.60 -11.08
C LEU A 105 17.83 -2.04 -11.08
N LEU A 106 18.28 -2.57 -9.95
CA LEU A 106 19.61 -3.15 -9.75
C LEU A 106 19.98 -4.20 -10.80
N ASP A 107 19.03 -5.04 -11.19
CA ASP A 107 19.23 -6.12 -12.17
C ASP A 107 19.14 -5.64 -13.63
N GLY A 108 19.02 -4.33 -13.85
CA GLY A 108 18.96 -3.71 -15.16
C GLY A 108 17.58 -3.69 -15.80
N ARG A 109 16.53 -4.23 -15.16
CA ARG A 109 15.16 -4.03 -15.63
C ARG A 109 14.79 -2.55 -15.56
N VAL A 110 14.08 -2.09 -16.59
CA VAL A 110 13.67 -0.69 -16.73
C VAL A 110 12.16 -0.63 -16.79
N PHE A 111 11.58 0.21 -15.93
CA PHE A 111 10.17 0.54 -15.91
C PHE A 111 10.00 2.04 -16.13
N SER A 112 8.81 2.44 -16.55
CA SER A 112 8.45 3.86 -16.60
C SER A 112 7.06 4.08 -16.01
N GLY A 113 6.86 5.27 -15.45
CA GLY A 113 5.58 5.67 -14.89
C GLY A 113 5.36 7.16 -14.95
N THR A 114 4.10 7.56 -14.74
CA THR A 114 3.68 8.96 -14.64
C THR A 114 3.33 9.25 -13.18
N ILE A 115 3.65 10.46 -12.72
CA ILE A 115 3.24 10.91 -11.40
C ILE A 115 1.74 11.22 -11.40
N GLN A 116 0.99 10.54 -10.53
CA GLN A 116 -0.46 10.77 -10.38
C GLN A 116 -0.75 11.75 -9.24
N GLU A 117 -0.03 11.61 -8.13
CA GLU A 117 -0.16 12.46 -6.95
C GLU A 117 1.21 13.00 -6.55
N ARG A 118 1.26 14.28 -6.17
CA ARG A 118 2.46 14.98 -5.67
C ARG A 118 2.29 15.33 -4.21
N TYR A 119 3.34 15.17 -3.43
CA TYR A 119 3.35 15.47 -2.00
C TYR A 119 4.41 16.54 -1.71
N GLU A 120 4.01 17.78 -1.43
CA GLU A 120 4.95 18.92 -1.36
C GLU A 120 6.12 18.69 -0.38
N ASN A 121 5.93 17.92 0.69
CA ASN A 121 6.97 17.59 1.68
C ASN A 121 7.16 16.08 1.89
N GLY A 122 6.63 15.24 0.99
CA GLY A 122 6.68 13.78 1.14
C GLY A 122 5.87 13.25 2.31
N GLU A 123 4.91 14.04 2.80
CA GLU A 123 4.02 13.76 3.92
C GLU A 123 2.60 14.22 3.55
N LEU A 124 1.60 13.50 4.05
CA LEU A 124 0.19 13.90 4.02
C LEU A 124 -0.31 13.94 5.46
N ILE A 125 -1.02 15.01 5.80
CA ILE A 125 -1.48 15.26 7.17
C ILE A 125 -2.98 15.01 7.22
N PRO A 126 -3.44 14.00 7.98
CA PRO A 126 -4.86 13.74 8.15
C PRO A 126 -5.63 14.90 8.75
N SER A 127 -6.89 15.04 8.35
CA SER A 127 -7.81 15.99 8.99
C SER A 127 -8.18 15.52 10.39
N GLY A 128 -8.23 16.47 11.33
CA GLY A 128 -8.80 16.27 12.66
C GLY A 128 -10.29 16.60 12.72
N MET A 129 -11.04 16.56 11.62
CA MET A 129 -12.50 16.84 11.63
C MET A 129 -13.28 15.72 12.35
N GLU A 130 -14.37 16.09 13.02
CA GLU A 130 -15.30 15.13 13.64
C GLU A 130 -16.21 14.48 12.62
N ALA A 131 -16.50 13.20 12.82
CA ALA A 131 -17.43 12.47 11.97
C ALA A 131 -18.89 12.70 12.38
N THR A 132 -19.72 12.84 11.37
CA THR A 132 -21.18 12.97 11.41
C THR A 132 -21.76 12.14 10.27
N SER A 133 -23.07 11.92 10.27
CA SER A 133 -23.75 11.28 9.14
C SER A 133 -23.61 12.04 7.81
N GLU A 134 -23.35 13.35 7.86
CA GLU A 134 -23.27 14.21 6.67
C GLU A 134 -21.88 14.22 6.02
N ASN A 135 -20.82 13.97 6.80
CA ASN A 135 -19.43 14.08 6.34
C ASN A 135 -18.61 12.79 6.49
N VAL A 136 -19.24 11.66 6.82
CA VAL A 136 -18.54 10.38 7.06
C VAL A 136 -17.64 9.96 5.90
N GLY A 137 -18.05 10.20 4.64
CA GLY A 137 -17.24 9.91 3.46
C GLY A 137 -15.94 10.74 3.39
N ASP A 138 -16.01 12.02 3.76
CA ASP A 138 -14.84 12.88 3.86
C ASP A 138 -13.95 12.44 5.04
N CYS A 139 -14.53 12.13 6.19
CA CYS A 139 -13.78 11.59 7.33
C CYS A 139 -13.02 10.31 6.97
N LEU A 140 -13.66 9.37 6.26
CA LEU A 140 -12.99 8.14 5.80
C LEU A 140 -11.78 8.46 4.90
N ARG A 141 -11.93 9.41 3.98
CA ARG A 141 -10.87 9.85 3.06
C ARG A 141 -9.76 10.63 3.76
N GLU A 142 -10.08 11.47 4.73
CA GLU A 142 -9.09 12.35 5.35
C GLU A 142 -8.39 11.68 6.55
N TRP A 143 -9.08 10.82 7.31
CA TRP A 143 -8.53 10.21 8.53
C TRP A 143 -7.47 9.14 8.24
N HIS A 144 -7.51 8.49 7.07
CA HIS A 144 -6.54 7.44 6.75
C HIS A 144 -5.20 7.97 6.21
N LEU A 145 -5.12 9.26 5.84
CA LEU A 145 -4.01 9.80 5.06
C LEU A 145 -2.65 9.67 5.74
N GLY A 146 -1.59 9.74 4.94
CA GLY A 146 -0.23 9.82 5.42
C GLY A 146 0.39 8.47 5.71
N LEU A 147 1.50 8.52 6.44
CA LEU A 147 2.36 7.37 6.71
C LEU A 147 2.12 6.89 8.15
N THR A 148 1.89 5.59 8.29
CA THR A 148 1.92 4.87 9.56
C THR A 148 3.02 3.83 9.50
N GLU A 149 3.93 3.86 10.47
CA GLU A 149 4.89 2.77 10.70
C GLU A 149 4.22 1.73 11.60
N ASN A 150 4.31 0.45 11.22
CA ASN A 150 3.88 -0.66 12.05
C ASN A 150 5.04 -1.10 12.93
N TRP A 151 4.80 -1.14 14.24
CA TRP A 151 5.80 -1.47 15.25
C TRP A 151 5.42 -2.76 15.96
N LEU A 152 6.38 -3.68 16.07
CA LEU A 152 6.34 -4.82 16.97
C LEU A 152 7.44 -4.64 18.00
N ARG A 153 7.04 -4.25 19.22
CA ARG A 153 7.98 -3.77 20.25
C ARG A 153 8.79 -2.59 19.70
N ASP A 154 10.11 -2.67 19.73
CA ASP A 154 11.03 -1.63 19.27
C ASP A 154 11.53 -1.90 17.84
N THR A 155 10.77 -2.63 17.02
CA THR A 155 11.15 -2.95 15.64
C THR A 155 10.04 -2.61 14.67
N ILE A 156 10.38 -1.85 13.63
CA ILE A 156 9.46 -1.60 12.52
C ILE A 156 9.24 -2.89 11.71
N THR A 157 7.99 -3.30 11.56
CA THR A 157 7.60 -4.48 10.78
C THR A 157 7.06 -4.13 9.40
N GLY A 158 6.86 -2.84 9.13
CA GLY A 158 6.33 -2.37 7.87
C GLY A 158 5.82 -0.94 7.92
N VAL A 159 5.28 -0.50 6.79
CA VAL A 159 4.72 0.82 6.60
C VAL A 159 3.39 0.73 5.86
N VAL A 160 2.47 1.61 6.23
CA VAL A 160 1.24 1.89 5.49
C VAL A 160 1.29 3.33 5.05
N PHE A 161 1.11 3.56 3.76
CA PHE A 161 0.95 4.90 3.22
C PHE A 161 -0.40 5.00 2.52
N ASN A 162 -1.14 6.05 2.83
CA ASN A 162 -2.42 6.32 2.23
C ASN A 162 -2.45 7.75 1.66
N SER A 163 -2.97 7.86 0.45
CA SER A 163 -3.27 9.13 -0.20
C SER A 163 -4.77 9.22 -0.47
N PRO A 164 -5.29 10.37 -0.93
CA PRO A 164 -6.70 10.50 -1.28
C PRO A 164 -7.18 9.45 -2.29
N LYS A 165 -6.28 8.94 -3.15
CA LYS A 165 -6.60 7.98 -4.20
C LYS A 165 -6.03 6.57 -4.01
N HIS A 166 -5.09 6.37 -3.08
CA HIS A 166 -4.39 5.09 -2.94
C HIS A 166 -4.19 4.63 -1.50
N MET A 167 -4.10 3.31 -1.38
CA MET A 167 -3.83 2.61 -0.12
C MET A 167 -2.70 1.61 -0.35
N CYS A 168 -1.50 1.97 0.11
CA CYS A 168 -0.28 1.22 -0.05
C CYS A 168 0.15 0.62 1.30
N ILE A 169 0.36 -0.68 1.35
CA ILE A 169 0.83 -1.42 2.53
C ILE A 169 2.09 -2.18 2.15
N PHE A 170 3.09 -2.13 3.02
CA PHE A 170 4.21 -3.05 3.01
C PHE A 170 4.43 -3.54 4.44
N ASN A 171 4.01 -4.77 4.74
CA ASN A 171 4.17 -5.37 6.06
C ASN A 171 4.77 -6.77 5.94
N ILE A 172 5.78 -7.04 6.76
CA ILE A 172 6.37 -8.37 6.93
C ILE A 172 6.49 -8.63 8.42
N TYR A 173 5.76 -9.64 8.88
CA TYR A 173 5.80 -10.23 10.22
C TYR A 173 6.38 -11.65 10.14
N ASP A 174 6.62 -12.26 11.30
CA ASP A 174 7.27 -13.57 11.37
C ASP A 174 6.39 -14.68 10.75
N ASN A 175 5.07 -14.53 10.81
CA ASN A 175 4.09 -15.48 10.27
C ASN A 175 3.18 -14.89 9.18
N GLU A 176 3.31 -13.60 8.87
CA GLU A 176 2.41 -12.93 7.92
C GLU A 176 3.17 -11.96 7.01
N ILE A 177 2.87 -12.00 5.73
CA ILE A 177 3.30 -11.02 4.75
C ILE A 177 2.05 -10.37 4.19
N TYR A 178 2.00 -9.04 4.25
CA TYR A 178 0.96 -8.28 3.61
C TYR A 178 1.53 -7.07 2.87
N CYS A 179 1.68 -7.20 1.56
CA CYS A 179 2.01 -6.10 0.67
C CYS A 179 0.84 -5.83 -0.26
N ARG A 180 0.51 -4.55 -0.47
CA ARG A 180 -0.59 -4.14 -1.34
C ARG A 180 -0.37 -2.75 -1.88
N ALA A 181 -0.70 -2.53 -3.15
CA ALA A 181 -1.11 -1.23 -3.64
C ALA A 181 -2.52 -1.34 -4.19
N ALA A 182 -3.36 -0.34 -3.91
CA ALA A 182 -4.76 -0.36 -4.28
C ALA A 182 -5.25 1.06 -4.51
N ARG A 183 -6.04 1.25 -5.57
CA ARG A 183 -6.88 2.46 -5.68
C ARG A 183 -7.90 2.47 -4.55
N TYR A 184 -8.26 3.65 -4.10
CA TYR A 184 -9.11 3.90 -2.94
C TYR A 184 -10.10 5.03 -3.24
N ALA A 185 -11.34 4.86 -2.78
CA ALA A 185 -12.36 5.90 -2.80
C ALA A 185 -13.35 5.70 -1.65
N THR A 186 -14.09 6.77 -1.32
CA THR A 186 -15.05 6.78 -0.21
C THR A 186 -16.38 7.39 -0.63
N CYS A 187 -17.43 7.06 0.11
CA CYS A 187 -18.72 7.75 0.07
C CYS A 187 -19.36 7.71 1.46
N SER A 188 -20.60 8.20 1.58
CA SER A 188 -21.36 8.17 2.84
C SER A 188 -21.65 6.76 3.35
N LYS A 189 -21.63 5.75 2.47
CA LYS A 189 -21.89 4.35 2.82
C LYS A 189 -20.64 3.55 3.19
N GLY A 190 -19.43 4.05 2.91
CA GLY A 190 -18.20 3.33 3.23
C GLY A 190 -17.04 3.59 2.30
N VAL A 191 -16.13 2.61 2.30
CA VAL A 191 -14.88 2.59 1.55
C VAL A 191 -14.96 1.57 0.43
N VAL A 192 -14.47 1.94 -0.75
CA VAL A 192 -14.17 0.99 -1.81
C VAL A 192 -12.68 1.04 -2.14
N PHE A 193 -12.07 -0.13 -2.32
CA PHE A 193 -10.72 -0.21 -2.86
C PHE A 193 -10.59 -1.33 -3.89
N ASN A 194 -9.79 -1.08 -4.92
CA ASN A 194 -9.48 -2.01 -5.99
C ASN A 194 -8.00 -2.37 -5.91
N GLN A 195 -7.68 -3.66 -5.81
CA GLN A 195 -6.30 -4.08 -5.60
C GLN A 195 -5.53 -4.06 -6.91
N ASN A 196 -4.43 -3.32 -6.96
CA ASN A 196 -3.53 -3.24 -8.11
C ASN A 196 -2.49 -4.35 -8.00
N PHE A 197 -1.87 -4.45 -6.82
CA PHE A 197 -0.92 -5.48 -6.44
C PHE A 197 -1.30 -5.98 -5.05
N ARG A 198 -1.20 -7.27 -4.81
CA ARG A 198 -1.42 -7.88 -3.50
C ARG A 198 -0.50 -9.08 -3.33
N GLN A 199 0.15 -9.16 -2.18
CA GLN A 199 0.78 -10.35 -1.64
C GLN A 199 0.26 -10.51 -0.22
N PHE A 200 -0.54 -11.54 0.04
CA PHE A 200 -1.06 -11.84 1.37
C PHE A 200 -0.76 -13.30 1.69
N PHE A 201 0.12 -13.54 2.66
CA PHE A 201 0.50 -14.87 3.10
C PHE A 201 0.46 -14.95 4.61
N HIS A 202 -0.14 -16.01 5.14
CA HIS A 202 -0.12 -16.37 6.55
C HIS A 202 0.39 -17.81 6.67
N ASP A 203 1.43 -18.05 7.47
CA ASP A 203 2.11 -19.35 7.59
C ASP A 203 2.47 -19.98 6.23
N ASN A 204 2.99 -19.16 5.31
CA ASN A 204 3.33 -19.51 3.92
C ASN A 204 2.15 -20.01 3.05
N LYS A 205 0.91 -19.72 3.45
CA LYS A 205 -0.29 -19.97 2.66
C LYS A 205 -1.00 -18.66 2.38
N GLY A 206 -1.52 -18.48 1.18
CA GLY A 206 -2.30 -17.29 0.89
C GLY A 206 -2.45 -17.06 -0.59
N HIS A 207 -2.34 -15.81 -1.02
CA HIS A 207 -2.61 -15.45 -2.39
C HIS A 207 -1.89 -14.18 -2.79
N SER A 208 -1.59 -14.12 -4.08
CA SER A 208 -0.99 -12.98 -4.72
C SER A 208 -1.79 -12.60 -5.94
N PHE A 209 -1.96 -11.31 -6.19
CA PHE A 209 -2.70 -10.78 -7.32
C PHE A 209 -1.96 -9.59 -7.91
N ALA A 210 -1.83 -9.56 -9.23
CA ALA A 210 -1.32 -8.40 -9.95
C ALA A 210 -2.26 -8.04 -11.10
N CYS A 211 -2.58 -6.76 -11.20
CA CYS A 211 -3.30 -6.23 -12.34
C CYS A 211 -2.46 -6.39 -13.61
N GLN A 212 -3.12 -6.78 -14.71
CA GLN A 212 -2.44 -6.98 -16.00
C GLN A 212 -1.98 -5.67 -16.64
N ASP A 213 -2.63 -4.55 -16.31
CA ASP A 213 -2.22 -3.21 -16.72
C ASP A 213 -2.54 -2.22 -15.60
N ASN A 214 -1.51 -1.89 -14.81
CA ASN A 214 -1.64 -0.98 -13.68
C ASN A 214 -1.86 0.48 -14.13
N MET A 215 -1.83 0.82 -15.42
CA MET A 215 -2.21 2.16 -15.88
C MET A 215 -3.67 2.51 -15.55
N VAL A 216 -4.53 1.50 -15.33
CA VAL A 216 -5.90 1.70 -14.81
C VAL A 216 -5.92 2.46 -13.48
N SER A 217 -4.81 2.42 -12.74
CA SER A 217 -4.63 3.08 -11.46
C SER A 217 -4.49 4.60 -11.56
N LEU A 218 -4.28 5.13 -12.77
CA LEU A 218 -4.32 6.57 -13.06
C LEU A 218 -5.74 7.15 -12.97
N ASP A 219 -6.75 6.33 -13.24
CA ASP A 219 -8.16 6.74 -13.21
C ASP A 219 -8.70 6.70 -11.78
N ASP A 220 -9.63 7.62 -11.50
CA ASP A 220 -10.36 7.63 -10.23
C ASP A 220 -11.20 6.36 -10.08
N LEU A 221 -11.22 5.79 -8.87
CA LEU A 221 -12.02 4.63 -8.57
C LEU A 221 -13.50 5.02 -8.46
N HIS A 222 -14.32 4.53 -9.38
CA HIS A 222 -15.76 4.74 -9.34
C HIS A 222 -16.40 4.03 -8.15
N VAL A 223 -17.24 4.76 -7.40
CA VAL A 223 -17.97 4.25 -6.24
C VAL A 223 -19.39 3.86 -6.67
N ALA A 224 -19.64 2.56 -6.81
CA ALA A 224 -21.00 2.02 -7.00
C ALA A 224 -21.70 1.89 -5.64
N GLU A 225 -22.41 2.94 -5.21
CA GLU A 225 -23.03 3.01 -3.88
C GLU A 225 -24.05 1.90 -3.59
N GLU A 226 -24.63 1.29 -4.60
CA GLU A 226 -25.56 0.17 -4.51
C GLU A 226 -24.89 -1.14 -4.07
N MET A 227 -23.56 -1.23 -4.15
CA MET A 227 -22.79 -2.43 -3.79
C MET A 227 -22.49 -2.52 -2.29
N PHE A 228 -22.72 -1.46 -1.51
CA PHE A 228 -22.50 -1.49 -0.07
C PHE A 228 -23.65 -2.22 0.64
N ASP A 229 -23.32 -3.31 1.34
CA ASP A 229 -24.23 -3.99 2.26
C ASP A 229 -23.94 -3.58 3.71
N PRO A 230 -24.89 -3.01 4.46
CA PRO A 230 -24.66 -2.56 5.84
C PRO A 230 -24.34 -3.69 6.84
N ASN A 231 -24.41 -4.96 6.45
CA ASN A 231 -24.16 -6.12 7.31
C ASN A 231 -22.89 -6.88 6.94
N GLU A 232 -22.33 -6.68 5.75
CA GLU A 232 -21.17 -7.46 5.29
C GLU A 232 -20.28 -6.69 4.30
N CYS A 233 -19.07 -7.20 4.10
CA CYS A 233 -18.20 -6.78 3.00
C CYS A 233 -18.68 -7.42 1.70
N VAL A 234 -18.70 -6.64 0.62
CA VAL A 234 -19.00 -7.15 -0.73
C VAL A 234 -17.73 -7.13 -1.57
N LEU A 235 -17.45 -8.24 -2.26
CA LEU A 235 -16.37 -8.35 -3.26
C LEU A 235 -16.99 -8.45 -4.65
N SER A 236 -16.67 -7.51 -5.53
CA SER A 236 -17.14 -7.52 -6.92
C SER A 236 -16.11 -6.87 -7.85
N ASN A 237 -15.72 -7.56 -8.92
CA ASN A 237 -14.73 -7.08 -9.89
C ASN A 237 -13.43 -6.56 -9.23
N TYR A 238 -12.91 -7.31 -8.25
CA TYR A 238 -11.74 -6.96 -7.43
C TYR A 238 -11.90 -5.69 -6.57
N ASN A 239 -13.10 -5.09 -6.53
CA ASN A 239 -13.46 -4.04 -5.59
C ASN A 239 -13.95 -4.66 -4.29
N PHE A 240 -13.37 -4.20 -3.19
CA PHE A 240 -13.78 -4.52 -1.84
C PHE A 240 -14.60 -3.35 -1.31
N TYR A 241 -15.87 -3.59 -1.02
CA TYR A 241 -16.78 -2.61 -0.44
C TYR A 241 -16.88 -2.87 1.06
N TRP A 242 -16.33 -1.97 1.86
CA TRP A 242 -16.40 -1.99 3.31
C TRP A 242 -17.42 -0.96 3.77
N SER A 243 -18.58 -1.45 4.19
CA SER A 243 -19.72 -0.62 4.57
C SER A 243 -19.59 -0.04 5.96
N VAL A 244 -20.03 1.20 6.15
CA VAL A 244 -20.17 1.82 7.46
C VAL A 244 -21.23 1.09 8.26
N SER A 245 -20.85 0.59 9.44
CA SER A 245 -21.76 0.00 10.41
C SER A 245 -22.05 0.93 11.59
N LYS A 246 -21.12 1.82 11.94
CA LYS A 246 -21.30 2.79 13.02
C LYS A 246 -20.50 4.07 12.76
N VAL A 247 -21.07 5.21 13.14
CA VAL A 247 -20.40 6.51 13.14
C VAL A 247 -20.46 7.10 14.54
N ASP A 248 -19.29 7.28 15.15
CA ASP A 248 -19.05 8.11 16.33
C ASP A 248 -18.14 9.28 15.92
N SER A 249 -18.13 10.39 16.68
CA SER A 249 -17.35 11.61 16.37
C SER A 249 -15.87 11.34 16.08
N ASP A 250 -15.29 10.33 16.75
CA ASP A 250 -13.87 10.00 16.70
C ASP A 250 -13.59 8.58 16.19
N CYS A 251 -14.61 7.85 15.74
CA CYS A 251 -14.48 6.47 15.28
C CYS A 251 -15.56 6.12 14.28
N ILE A 252 -15.16 5.70 13.08
CA ILE A 252 -16.04 5.10 12.08
C ILE A 252 -15.76 3.60 12.06
N THR A 253 -16.79 2.79 12.21
CA THR A 253 -16.69 1.33 12.16
C THR A 253 -17.13 0.84 10.79
N LEU A 254 -16.31 0.00 10.17
CA LEU A 254 -16.56 -0.60 8.86
C LEU A 254 -16.69 -2.14 8.98
N ASN A 255 -17.59 -2.73 8.19
CA ASN A 255 -17.68 -4.16 8.02
C ASN A 255 -16.60 -4.64 7.05
N GLY A 256 -15.67 -5.43 7.58
CA GLY A 256 -14.65 -6.13 6.82
C GLY A 256 -15.15 -7.45 6.23
N CYS A 257 -14.29 -8.08 5.43
CA CYS A 257 -14.56 -9.39 4.85
C CYS A 257 -14.25 -10.49 5.87
N GLY A 258 -14.94 -11.63 5.79
CA GLY A 258 -14.77 -12.73 6.75
C GLY A 258 -15.39 -12.48 8.14
N GLY A 259 -16.27 -11.48 8.27
CA GLY A 259 -16.88 -11.09 9.55
C GLY A 259 -16.01 -10.15 10.40
N GLU A 260 -14.86 -9.73 9.88
CA GLU A 260 -13.98 -8.76 10.54
C GLU A 260 -14.63 -7.38 10.65
N THR A 261 -14.18 -6.61 11.63
CA THR A 261 -14.64 -5.23 11.83
C THR A 261 -13.43 -4.31 11.93
N TYR A 262 -13.42 -3.25 11.12
CA TYR A 262 -12.33 -2.29 11.10
C TYR A 262 -12.75 -0.95 11.72
N ARG A 263 -11.82 -0.34 12.46
CA ARG A 263 -12.03 0.95 13.11
C ARG A 263 -11.18 2.01 12.44
N TRP A 264 -11.83 2.98 11.81
CA TRP A 264 -11.24 4.22 11.33
C TRP A 264 -11.26 5.24 12.47
N LEU A 265 -10.11 5.45 13.11
CA LEU A 265 -9.99 6.35 14.24
C LEU A 265 -9.67 7.77 13.75
N ARG A 266 -10.30 8.77 14.37
CA ARG A 266 -9.93 10.16 14.12
C ARG A 266 -8.47 10.38 14.51
N PRO A 267 -7.65 10.95 13.62
CA PRO A 267 -6.28 11.31 13.91
C PRO A 267 -6.22 12.32 15.05
N VAL A 268 -5.42 12.02 16.08
CA VAL A 268 -5.08 12.99 17.11
C VAL A 268 -3.99 13.89 16.55
N ARG A 269 -4.29 15.18 16.35
CA ARG A 269 -3.29 16.19 15.97
C ARG A 269 -2.18 16.23 17.02
N ARG A 270 -0.99 15.68 16.70
CA ARG A 270 0.19 15.71 17.59
C ARG A 270 0.81 17.11 17.70
N ASP A 271 0.44 18.02 16.82
CA ASP A 271 0.84 19.43 16.73
C ASP A 271 0.29 20.34 17.84
N LEU A 272 -0.44 19.79 18.82
CA LEU A 272 -0.84 20.50 20.05
C LEU A 272 -0.11 20.04 21.33
N TYR A 273 0.83 19.09 21.24
CA TYR A 273 1.57 18.58 22.40
C TYR A 273 3.09 18.78 22.35
N SER A 274 3.62 19.52 21.37
CA SER A 274 4.98 20.08 21.46
C SER A 274 4.99 21.31 22.36
N GLY A 275 4.77 21.07 23.64
CA GLY A 275 4.79 22.05 24.71
C GLY A 275 5.13 21.35 26.01
N ASN A 276 6.38 20.88 26.11
CA ASN A 276 7.24 20.83 27.31
C ASN A 276 8.57 20.18 26.95
#